data_AF-A0A0R2S9Z7-F1
#
_entry.id   AF-A0A0R2S9Z7-F1
#
_cell.length_a   1.000
_cell.length_b   1.000
_cell.length_c   1.000
_cell.angle_alpha   90.00
_cell.angle_beta   90.00
_cell.angle_gamma   90.00
#
_symmetry.space_group_name_H-M   'P 1'
#
loop_
_entity.id
_entity.type
_entity.pdbx_description
1 polymer ?
#
loop_
_entity_poly.entity_id
_entity_poly.type
_entity_poly.pdbx_seq_one_letter_code
_entity_poly.pdbx_strand_id
1 'polypeptide(L)'
;MTDYLSGNLQAYSPGTALYDRSLTVYGIKIVAGAEVSGNKAVPDDWVYKTARVVQLLLDPAGEGINSSAQENAIKILKGESGTFHAGLPTVQRTLYGSSDSYDLSPLQKPEAWPGLDEHNDRHVSNDMVWYRNVSSPNPPEGKNDIGEILEHVLHTIQVLGIRGAIDGSLEALNGGNQSSEIYKAMNEAVENGIYGLEGYGGSLDRDLEFTSKVITKEYMYLLTFAMWEYNEFWDDGTLSPEWSDDALTPESVLATNPLGHALFTKYIAPIVSKPEKAILLDIFQDNDQGAHGYVADTLEKNTISIVVDEGVVSDSAITVSDLVEERIINGDKVISHTIEYGGQDYKYDDVKDLVMIFLRNDDFTPVFQNEIAESFPDYSEVTYSEVISLVGLGGVSDTILQVASTDGYFVV
;
A
#
# COMPACT_ATOMS: atom_id res chain seq x y z
N MET A 1 -0.36 11.76 -3.50
CA MET A 1 0.50 10.66 -3.04
C MET A 1 0.70 10.60 -1.52
N THR A 2 -0.10 11.30 -0.70
CA THR A 2 -0.08 11.16 0.79
C THR A 2 -0.77 9.90 1.30
N ASP A 3 -1.46 9.15 0.43
CA ASP A 3 -2.23 7.98 0.83
C ASP A 3 -1.40 6.68 0.90
N TYR A 4 -0.23 6.67 0.26
CA TYR A 4 0.68 5.53 0.18
C TYR A 4 1.62 5.48 1.39
N LEU A 5 1.05 5.31 2.58
CA LEU A 5 1.82 5.22 3.83
C LEU A 5 2.12 3.77 4.22
N SER A 6 3.37 3.52 4.61
CA SER A 6 3.91 2.23 5.04
C SER A 6 4.42 2.34 6.49
N GLY A 7 3.74 1.71 7.44
CA GLY A 7 4.09 1.77 8.86
C GLY A 7 5.08 0.70 9.30
N ASN A 8 5.61 0.84 10.51
CA ASN A 8 6.39 -0.19 11.18
C ASN A 8 5.49 -1.23 11.87
N LEU A 9 6.00 -2.43 12.04
CA LEU A 9 5.37 -3.44 12.88
C LEU A 9 5.45 -3.01 14.34
N GLN A 10 4.33 -3.08 15.04
CA GLN A 10 4.23 -2.62 16.43
C GLN A 10 3.32 -3.56 17.23
N ALA A 11 3.52 -3.56 18.56
CA ALA A 11 2.63 -4.26 19.48
C ALA A 11 1.18 -3.79 19.29
N TYR A 12 0.25 -4.74 19.36
CA TYR A 12 -1.16 -4.50 19.15
C TYR A 12 -1.99 -5.22 20.22
N SER A 13 -2.89 -4.48 20.85
CA SER A 13 -3.79 -5.02 21.88
C SER A 13 -5.23 -4.64 21.54
N PRO A 14 -5.88 -5.40 20.64
CA PRO A 14 -7.23 -5.10 20.19
C PRO A 14 -8.33 -5.41 21.21
N GLY A 15 -7.99 -6.03 22.33
CA GLY A 15 -8.94 -6.62 23.29
C GLY A 15 -9.13 -8.13 23.12
N THR A 16 -8.58 -8.73 22.06
CA THR A 16 -8.53 -10.18 21.85
C THR A 16 -7.11 -10.73 22.00
N ALA A 17 -7.00 -11.95 22.49
CA ALA A 17 -5.73 -12.68 22.58
C ALA A 17 -5.28 -13.28 21.24
N LEU A 18 -6.12 -13.21 20.20
CA LEU A 18 -5.80 -13.78 18.89
C LEU A 18 -4.66 -13.02 18.18
N TYR A 19 -4.51 -11.72 18.45
CA TYR A 19 -3.53 -10.87 17.78
C TYR A 19 -2.64 -10.14 18.80
N ASP A 20 -1.34 -10.07 18.53
CA ASP A 20 -0.35 -9.43 19.42
C ASP A 20 0.43 -8.27 18.78
N ARG A 21 0.39 -8.16 17.46
CA ARG A 21 1.09 -7.13 16.67
C ARG A 21 0.31 -6.74 15.44
N SER A 22 0.57 -5.53 14.95
CA SER A 22 -0.01 -5.06 13.69
C SER A 22 0.93 -4.13 12.96
N LEU A 23 0.76 -4.08 11.64
CA LEU A 23 1.40 -3.14 10.72
C LEU A 23 0.30 -2.52 9.87
N THR A 24 0.47 -1.28 9.40
CA THR A 24 -0.48 -0.67 8.45
C THR A 24 0.27 -0.25 7.20
N VAL A 25 -0.22 -0.66 6.03
CA VAL A 25 0.38 -0.38 4.73
C VAL A 25 -0.72 -0.06 3.73
N TYR A 26 -0.62 1.09 3.07
CA TYR A 26 -1.52 1.53 1.99
C TYR A 26 -3.01 1.37 2.33
N GLY A 27 -3.38 1.77 3.55
CA GLY A 27 -4.76 1.73 4.04
C GLY A 27 -5.22 0.40 4.64
N ILE A 28 -4.41 -0.66 4.57
CA ILE A 28 -4.72 -1.98 5.13
C ILE A 28 -3.97 -2.17 6.44
N LYS A 29 -4.70 -2.49 7.52
CA LYS A 29 -4.09 -2.96 8.77
C LYS A 29 -3.86 -4.48 8.66
N ILE A 30 -2.62 -4.91 8.74
CA ILE A 30 -2.26 -6.33 8.87
C ILE A 30 -2.17 -6.64 10.36
N VAL A 31 -3.01 -7.56 10.86
CA VAL A 31 -2.94 -8.07 12.23
C VAL A 31 -2.31 -9.46 12.21
N ALA A 32 -1.33 -9.69 13.08
CA ALA A 32 -0.63 -10.97 13.15
C ALA A 32 -1.08 -11.80 14.34
N GLY A 33 -1.23 -13.10 14.09
CA GLY A 33 -1.62 -14.09 15.08
C GLY A 33 -0.59 -14.23 16.20
N ALA A 34 -1.09 -14.19 17.43
CA ALA A 34 -0.30 -14.48 18.63
C ALA A 34 -0.06 -15.99 18.80
N GLU A 35 0.82 -16.35 19.73
CA GLU A 35 0.92 -17.74 20.20
C GLU A 35 -0.29 -18.06 21.08
N VAL A 36 -1.24 -18.83 20.53
CA VAL A 36 -2.53 -19.09 21.17
C VAL A 36 -3.17 -20.37 20.65
N SER A 37 -3.94 -21.06 21.51
CA SER A 37 -4.71 -22.26 21.17
C SER A 37 -3.90 -23.34 20.43
N GLY A 38 -2.67 -23.60 20.90
CA GLY A 38 -1.78 -24.61 20.33
C GLY A 38 -1.03 -24.21 19.06
N ASN A 39 -1.32 -23.04 18.48
CA ASN A 39 -0.59 -22.50 17.33
C ASN A 39 0.52 -21.55 17.76
N LYS A 40 1.58 -21.51 16.95
CA LYS A 40 2.68 -20.56 17.12
C LYS A 40 2.25 -19.15 16.70
N ALA A 41 2.94 -18.15 17.21
CA ALA A 41 2.81 -16.80 16.67
C ALA A 41 3.27 -16.76 15.21
N VAL A 42 2.63 -15.90 14.42
CA VAL A 42 3.07 -15.59 13.06
C VAL A 42 4.43 -14.85 13.13
N PRO A 43 5.46 -15.29 12.39
CA PRO A 43 6.75 -14.60 12.37
C PRO A 43 6.63 -13.19 11.77
N ASP A 44 7.42 -12.25 12.29
CA ASP A 44 7.47 -10.88 11.76
C ASP A 44 7.79 -10.85 10.26
N ASP A 45 8.70 -11.72 9.82
CA ASP A 45 9.09 -11.83 8.41
C ASP A 45 7.88 -12.13 7.50
N TRP A 46 6.96 -12.98 7.93
CA TRP A 46 5.74 -13.27 7.17
C TRP A 46 4.80 -12.06 7.13
N VAL A 47 4.68 -11.32 8.24
CA VAL A 47 3.90 -10.06 8.28
C VAL A 47 4.49 -9.02 7.32
N TYR A 48 5.81 -8.90 7.28
CA TYR A 48 6.50 -8.03 6.33
C TYR A 48 6.34 -8.51 4.89
N LYS A 49 6.35 -9.82 4.62
CA LYS A 49 6.06 -10.38 3.28
C LYS A 49 4.64 -10.06 2.84
N THR A 50 3.65 -10.21 3.72
CA THR A 50 2.27 -9.76 3.44
C THR A 50 2.22 -8.27 3.13
N ALA A 51 2.92 -7.45 3.92
CA ALA A 51 2.97 -6.01 3.69
C ALA A 51 3.67 -5.64 2.37
N ARG A 52 4.73 -6.36 2.01
CA ARG A 52 5.44 -6.17 0.75
C ARG A 52 4.56 -6.54 -0.44
N VAL A 53 3.77 -7.61 -0.35
CA VAL A 53 2.82 -7.98 -1.39
C VAL A 53 1.76 -6.89 -1.58
N VAL A 54 1.26 -6.28 -0.49
CA VAL A 54 0.39 -5.09 -0.59
C VAL A 54 1.10 -3.94 -1.33
N GLN A 55 2.37 -3.67 -1.01
CA GLN A 55 3.13 -2.62 -1.71
C GLN A 55 3.27 -2.90 -3.22
N LEU A 56 3.49 -4.16 -3.59
CA LEU A 56 3.63 -4.57 -4.99
C LEU A 56 2.31 -4.53 -5.75
N LEU A 57 1.20 -4.91 -5.12
CA LEU A 57 -0.14 -4.92 -5.72
C LEU A 57 -0.74 -3.52 -5.84
N LEU A 58 -0.28 -2.56 -5.04
CA LEU A 58 -0.72 -1.16 -5.06
C LEU A 58 0.47 -0.24 -5.38
N ASP A 59 1.36 -0.65 -6.27
CA ASP A 59 2.49 0.16 -6.71
C ASP A 59 2.03 1.24 -7.71
N PRO A 60 2.11 2.54 -7.39
CA PRO A 60 1.70 3.62 -8.29
C PRO A 60 2.58 3.74 -9.54
N ALA A 61 3.76 3.11 -9.56
CA ALA A 61 4.63 3.05 -10.73
C ALA A 61 4.36 1.84 -11.64
N GLY A 62 3.39 0.98 -11.28
CA GLY A 62 3.00 -0.18 -12.08
C GLY A 62 2.51 0.22 -13.47
N GLU A 63 2.78 -0.64 -14.46
CA GLU A 63 2.34 -0.41 -15.84
C GLU A 63 0.81 -0.33 -15.92
N GLY A 64 0.29 0.71 -16.57
CA GLY A 64 -1.13 0.91 -16.78
C GLY A 64 -1.91 1.44 -15.57
N ILE A 65 -1.23 1.72 -14.44
CA ILE A 65 -1.88 2.23 -13.23
C ILE A 65 -2.39 3.67 -13.42
N ASN A 66 -3.64 3.86 -13.04
CA ASN A 66 -4.24 5.18 -12.87
C ASN A 66 -4.07 5.60 -11.41
N SER A 67 -3.16 6.55 -11.16
CA SER A 67 -2.83 6.99 -9.79
C SER A 67 -4.04 7.49 -9.02
N SER A 68 -4.98 8.22 -9.66
CA SER A 68 -6.18 8.70 -8.97
C SER A 68 -7.12 7.55 -8.58
N ALA A 69 -7.26 6.54 -9.44
CA ALA A 69 -8.07 5.37 -9.14
C ALA A 69 -7.45 4.53 -8.01
N GLN A 70 -6.13 4.32 -8.02
CA GLN A 70 -5.44 3.58 -6.98
C GLN A 70 -5.43 4.34 -5.64
N GLU A 71 -5.26 5.67 -5.65
CA GLU A 71 -5.45 6.52 -4.46
C GLU A 71 -6.87 6.38 -3.90
N ASN A 72 -7.90 6.40 -4.75
CA ASN A 72 -9.28 6.17 -4.31
C ASN A 72 -9.46 4.77 -3.71
N ALA A 73 -8.84 3.74 -4.29
CA ALA A 73 -8.89 2.40 -3.73
C ALA A 73 -8.27 2.34 -2.32
N ILE A 74 -7.15 3.03 -2.10
CA ILE A 74 -6.54 3.15 -0.77
C ILE A 74 -7.45 3.89 0.21
N LYS A 75 -8.14 4.96 -0.21
CA LYS A 75 -9.13 5.66 0.63
C LYS A 75 -10.31 4.79 1.00
N ILE A 76 -10.77 3.95 0.07
CA ILE A 76 -11.79 2.93 0.33
C ILE A 76 -11.25 1.94 1.35
N LEU A 77 -10.06 1.36 1.15
CA LEU A 77 -9.43 0.44 2.11
C LEU A 77 -9.31 1.04 3.53
N LYS A 78 -8.99 2.34 3.64
CA LYS A 78 -8.96 3.07 4.92
C LYS A 78 -10.33 3.23 5.60
N GLY A 79 -11.43 3.02 4.88
CA GLY A 79 -12.79 3.28 5.34
C GLY A 79 -13.09 4.78 5.42
N GLU A 80 -12.53 5.60 4.54
CA GLU A 80 -12.76 7.05 4.55
C GLU A 80 -14.25 7.42 4.31
N SER A 81 -14.64 8.62 4.73
CA SER A 81 -16.01 9.11 4.54
C SER A 81 -16.41 9.10 3.06
N GLY A 82 -17.64 8.67 2.76
CA GLY A 82 -18.16 8.59 1.39
C GLY A 82 -17.83 7.29 0.64
N THR A 83 -17.05 6.40 1.23
CA THR A 83 -16.75 5.06 0.68
C THR A 83 -17.83 4.04 1.09
N PHE A 84 -17.88 2.87 0.44
CA PHE A 84 -18.98 1.91 0.66
C PHE A 84 -18.93 1.19 2.02
N HIS A 85 -17.79 1.21 2.70
CA HIS A 85 -17.63 0.77 4.10
C HIS A 85 -17.01 1.88 4.97
N ALA A 86 -17.46 3.12 4.75
CA ALA A 86 -17.02 4.28 5.52
C ALA A 86 -17.14 4.06 7.04
N GLY A 87 -16.08 4.40 7.77
CA GLY A 87 -15.97 4.20 9.22
C GLY A 87 -15.44 2.83 9.64
N LEU A 88 -15.30 1.88 8.70
CA LEU A 88 -14.73 0.56 8.94
C LEU A 88 -13.42 0.40 8.14
N PRO A 89 -12.25 0.63 8.75
CA PRO A 89 -10.96 0.37 8.11
C PRO A 89 -10.77 -1.11 7.79
N THR A 90 -10.07 -1.38 6.68
CA THR A 90 -9.77 -2.74 6.24
C THR A 90 -8.72 -3.39 7.12
N VAL A 91 -8.96 -4.64 7.50
CA VAL A 91 -8.01 -5.48 8.22
C VAL A 91 -7.72 -6.78 7.46
N GLN A 92 -6.44 -7.02 7.16
CA GLN A 92 -5.94 -8.30 6.70
C GLN A 92 -5.49 -9.12 7.90
N ARG A 93 -6.14 -10.25 8.13
CA ARG A 93 -5.79 -11.16 9.23
C ARG A 93 -4.71 -12.11 8.74
N THR A 94 -3.69 -12.32 9.56
CA THR A 94 -2.60 -13.25 9.28
C THR A 94 -2.44 -14.21 10.44
N LEU A 95 -2.65 -15.52 10.23
CA LEU A 95 -2.62 -16.53 11.30
C LEU A 95 -1.69 -17.70 10.94
N TYR A 96 -1.37 -18.55 11.93
CA TYR A 96 -0.54 -19.73 11.75
C TYR A 96 -1.41 -20.97 11.52
N GLY A 97 -1.03 -21.85 10.60
CA GLY A 97 -1.74 -23.10 10.36
C GLY A 97 -3.00 -22.88 9.51
N SER A 98 -4.14 -23.38 9.95
CA SER A 98 -5.42 -23.19 9.22
C SER A 98 -6.54 -22.93 10.22
N SER A 99 -7.74 -22.64 9.73
CA SER A 99 -8.95 -22.51 10.59
C SER A 99 -9.04 -23.65 11.62
N ASP A 100 -8.82 -24.88 11.18
CA ASP A 100 -9.10 -26.08 11.96
C ASP A 100 -7.89 -26.53 12.80
N SER A 101 -6.75 -25.81 12.72
CA SER A 101 -5.61 -26.04 13.61
C SER A 101 -5.75 -25.36 14.97
N TYR A 102 -6.77 -24.50 15.16
CA TYR A 102 -7.09 -23.89 16.44
C TYR A 102 -8.14 -24.75 17.17
N ASP A 103 -8.02 -24.91 18.50
CA ASP A 103 -8.99 -25.67 19.30
C ASP A 103 -10.43 -25.14 19.08
N LEU A 104 -10.54 -23.83 18.93
CA LEU A 104 -11.75 -23.12 18.53
C LEU A 104 -11.41 -22.26 17.31
N SER A 105 -11.88 -22.68 16.13
CA SER A 105 -11.64 -21.94 14.88
C SER A 105 -12.05 -20.47 15.02
N PRO A 106 -11.13 -19.50 14.83
CA PRO A 106 -11.47 -18.08 14.85
C PRO A 106 -12.33 -17.66 13.64
N LEU A 107 -12.42 -18.51 12.61
CA LEU A 107 -13.25 -18.28 11.43
C LEU A 107 -14.69 -18.78 11.64
N GLN A 108 -14.84 -19.97 12.21
CA GLN A 108 -16.15 -20.61 12.38
C GLN A 108 -16.82 -20.30 13.72
N LYS A 109 -16.02 -19.95 14.74
CA LYS A 109 -16.47 -19.67 16.11
C LYS A 109 -15.85 -18.37 16.65
N PRO A 110 -15.97 -17.23 15.94
CA PRO A 110 -15.39 -15.97 16.40
C PRO A 110 -15.88 -15.56 17.80
N GLU A 111 -17.11 -15.91 18.17
CA GLU A 111 -17.73 -15.63 19.47
C GLU A 111 -17.01 -16.31 20.65
N ALA A 112 -16.20 -17.34 20.36
CA ALA A 112 -15.41 -18.04 21.36
C ALA A 112 -14.14 -17.28 21.78
N TRP A 113 -13.80 -16.21 21.06
CA TRP A 113 -12.60 -15.40 21.28
C TRP A 113 -12.98 -14.07 21.91
N PRO A 114 -12.74 -13.86 23.23
CA PRO A 114 -13.03 -12.58 23.88
C PRO A 114 -12.39 -11.42 23.10
N GLY A 115 -13.15 -10.35 22.87
CA GLY A 115 -12.67 -9.16 22.16
C GLY A 115 -12.65 -9.25 20.64
N LEU A 116 -12.88 -10.44 20.04
CA LEU A 116 -12.80 -10.62 18.58
C LEU A 116 -14.03 -10.01 17.88
N ASP A 117 -15.23 -10.16 18.46
CA ASP A 117 -16.43 -9.52 17.94
C ASP A 117 -16.28 -8.00 17.95
N GLU A 118 -15.81 -7.40 19.05
CA GLU A 118 -15.57 -5.95 19.12
C GLU A 118 -14.45 -5.49 18.18
N HIS A 119 -13.51 -6.37 17.84
CA HIS A 119 -12.51 -6.09 16.81
C HIS A 119 -13.15 -6.09 15.42
N ASN A 120 -13.98 -7.10 15.12
CA ASN A 120 -14.68 -7.25 13.84
C ASN A 120 -15.75 -6.15 13.64
N ASP A 121 -16.34 -5.63 14.70
CA ASP A 121 -17.29 -4.50 14.63
C ASP A 121 -16.61 -3.15 14.29
N ARG A 122 -15.28 -3.08 14.44
CA ARG A 122 -14.47 -1.87 14.18
C ARG A 122 -13.71 -1.92 12.86
N HIS A 123 -13.76 -3.02 12.14
CA HIS A 123 -13.01 -3.21 10.90
C HIS A 123 -13.85 -3.96 9.87
N VAL A 124 -13.46 -3.88 8.61
CA VAL A 124 -13.93 -4.82 7.60
C VAL A 124 -12.80 -5.79 7.27
N SER A 125 -13.11 -7.08 7.25
CA SER A 125 -12.17 -8.12 6.84
C SER A 125 -12.84 -9.01 5.80
N ASN A 126 -12.04 -9.59 4.92
CA ASN A 126 -12.53 -10.56 3.95
C ASN A 126 -11.89 -11.92 4.21
N ASP A 127 -10.60 -12.04 3.93
CA ASP A 127 -9.91 -13.33 3.98
C ASP A 127 -8.87 -13.43 5.11
N MET A 128 -8.16 -14.56 5.15
CA MET A 128 -7.08 -14.85 6.07
C MET A 128 -5.85 -15.29 5.29
N VAL A 129 -4.71 -14.66 5.53
CA VAL A 129 -3.42 -15.13 5.04
C VAL A 129 -2.89 -16.14 6.06
N TRP A 130 -2.63 -17.38 5.65
CA TRP A 130 -2.09 -18.38 6.55
C TRP A 130 -0.58 -18.54 6.38
N TYR A 131 0.15 -18.49 7.49
CA TYR A 131 1.53 -18.92 7.55
C TYR A 131 1.60 -20.40 7.93
N ARG A 132 2.34 -21.20 7.14
CA ARG A 132 2.44 -22.66 7.33
C ARG A 132 1.07 -23.32 7.38
N ASN A 133 0.24 -23.03 6.37
CA ASN A 133 -1.04 -23.70 6.20
C ASN A 133 -0.86 -25.21 6.27
N VAL A 134 -1.73 -25.89 7.03
CA VAL A 134 -1.57 -27.32 7.32
C VAL A 134 -1.69 -28.21 6.08
N SER A 135 -2.29 -27.66 5.02
CA SER A 135 -2.40 -28.28 3.70
C SER A 135 -1.18 -28.01 2.79
N SER A 136 -0.32 -27.06 3.15
CA SER A 136 0.85 -26.69 2.35
C SER A 136 2.01 -27.69 2.49
N PRO A 137 2.93 -27.71 1.51
CA PRO A 137 4.15 -28.51 1.58
C PRO A 137 4.97 -28.31 2.86
N ASN A 138 5.62 -29.39 3.31
CA ASN A 138 6.56 -29.35 4.43
C ASN A 138 7.81 -30.20 4.09
N PRO A 139 8.98 -29.59 3.84
CA PRO A 139 9.32 -28.16 3.99
C PRO A 139 8.50 -27.21 3.10
N PRO A 140 8.41 -25.90 3.45
CA PRO A 140 7.59 -24.96 2.69
C PRO A 140 8.26 -24.68 1.34
N GLU A 141 7.43 -24.54 0.32
CA GLU A 141 7.86 -24.30 -1.05
C GLU A 141 7.46 -22.87 -1.43
N GLY A 142 8.42 -22.12 -1.97
CA GLY A 142 8.25 -20.69 -2.20
C GLY A 142 7.09 -20.36 -3.15
N LYS A 143 6.87 -21.20 -4.17
CA LYS A 143 5.76 -21.04 -5.12
C LYS A 143 4.39 -21.19 -4.46
N ASN A 144 4.24 -22.18 -3.58
CA ASN A 144 3.01 -22.37 -2.81
C ASN A 144 2.75 -21.16 -1.91
N ASP A 145 3.78 -20.62 -1.26
CA ASP A 145 3.65 -19.42 -0.43
C ASP A 145 3.26 -18.18 -1.24
N ILE A 146 3.74 -18.05 -2.49
CA ILE A 146 3.32 -17.01 -3.44
C ILE A 146 1.84 -17.16 -3.78
N GLY A 147 1.38 -18.37 -4.09
CA GLY A 147 -0.03 -18.67 -4.39
C GLY A 147 -0.95 -18.25 -3.26
N GLU A 148 -0.72 -18.79 -2.06
CA GLU A 148 -1.46 -18.51 -0.82
C GLU A 148 -1.54 -16.99 -0.53
N ILE A 149 -0.38 -16.30 -0.53
CA ILE A 149 -0.37 -14.90 -0.13
C ILE A 149 -1.01 -13.98 -1.19
N LEU A 150 -0.79 -14.26 -2.48
CA LEU A 150 -1.38 -13.46 -3.55
C LEU A 150 -2.88 -13.63 -3.59
N GLU A 151 -3.39 -14.86 -3.48
CA GLU A 151 -4.83 -15.14 -3.43
C GLU A 151 -5.51 -14.32 -2.33
N HIS A 152 -5.08 -14.49 -1.09
CA HIS A 152 -5.76 -13.87 0.05
C HIS A 152 -5.60 -12.35 0.10
N VAL A 153 -4.45 -11.81 -0.30
CA VAL A 153 -4.27 -10.35 -0.37
C VAL A 153 -5.06 -9.75 -1.55
N LEU A 154 -5.13 -10.44 -2.71
CA LEU A 154 -6.00 -10.04 -3.81
C LEU A 154 -7.46 -10.06 -3.38
N HIS A 155 -7.93 -11.12 -2.73
CA HIS A 155 -9.28 -11.18 -2.16
C HIS A 155 -9.59 -9.95 -1.31
N THR A 156 -8.68 -9.55 -0.43
CA THR A 156 -8.85 -8.34 0.38
C THR A 156 -8.92 -7.07 -0.48
N ILE A 157 -7.98 -6.83 -1.39
CA ILE A 157 -7.94 -5.60 -2.21
C ILE A 157 -9.11 -5.54 -3.19
N GLN A 158 -9.46 -6.65 -3.82
CA GLN A 158 -10.51 -6.74 -4.83
C GLN A 158 -11.91 -6.61 -4.22
N VAL A 159 -12.15 -7.20 -3.05
CA VAL A 159 -13.46 -7.09 -2.38
C VAL A 159 -13.61 -5.75 -1.66
N LEU A 160 -12.53 -5.23 -1.06
CA LEU A 160 -12.59 -4.10 -0.13
C LEU A 160 -11.91 -2.82 -0.63
N GLY A 161 -11.29 -2.81 -1.81
CA GLY A 161 -10.57 -1.64 -2.31
C GLY A 161 -11.10 -1.09 -3.63
N ILE A 162 -11.36 -1.95 -4.62
CA ILE A 162 -11.57 -1.46 -6.00
C ILE A 162 -13.01 -1.02 -6.31
N ARG A 163 -13.99 -1.45 -5.50
CA ARG A 163 -15.40 -1.10 -5.66
C ARG A 163 -15.65 0.35 -5.21
N GLY A 164 -15.92 1.23 -6.18
CA GLY A 164 -16.03 2.67 -6.01
C GLY A 164 -14.76 3.46 -6.34
N ALA A 165 -13.65 2.80 -6.66
CA ALA A 165 -12.37 3.45 -6.96
C ALA A 165 -12.32 4.09 -8.36
N ILE A 166 -13.10 3.55 -9.30
CA ILE A 166 -13.28 4.05 -10.67
C ILE A 166 -14.77 4.36 -10.87
N ASP A 167 -15.08 5.40 -11.64
CA ASP A 167 -16.46 5.76 -11.98
C ASP A 167 -17.25 4.55 -12.52
N GLY A 168 -18.39 4.28 -11.88
CA GLY A 168 -19.25 3.14 -12.19
C GLY A 168 -18.86 1.82 -11.51
N SER A 169 -17.66 1.69 -10.94
CA SER A 169 -17.22 0.42 -10.33
C SER A 169 -18.00 0.04 -9.07
N LEU A 170 -18.64 1.02 -8.40
CA LEU A 170 -19.51 0.76 -7.24
C LEU A 170 -20.67 -0.20 -7.56
N GLU A 171 -21.32 0.00 -8.72
CA GLU A 171 -22.42 -0.85 -9.18
C GLU A 171 -21.91 -2.03 -10.01
N ALA A 172 -20.90 -1.80 -10.86
CA ALA A 172 -20.37 -2.81 -11.75
C ALA A 172 -19.73 -3.99 -11.00
N LEU A 173 -19.14 -3.75 -9.83
CA LEU A 173 -18.48 -4.76 -8.99
C LEU A 173 -19.34 -5.20 -7.79
N ASN A 174 -20.64 -4.92 -7.81
CA ASN A 174 -21.56 -5.41 -6.78
C ASN A 174 -21.95 -6.87 -7.06
N GLY A 175 -21.21 -7.83 -6.47
CA GLY A 175 -21.47 -9.27 -6.61
C GLY A 175 -22.85 -9.71 -6.10
N GLY A 176 -23.45 -8.93 -5.20
CA GLY A 176 -24.81 -9.15 -4.69
C GLY A 176 -25.93 -8.68 -5.63
N ASN A 177 -25.60 -8.22 -6.84
CA ASN A 177 -26.55 -7.76 -7.84
C ASN A 177 -26.35 -8.52 -9.16
N GLN A 178 -27.32 -9.33 -9.56
CA GLN A 178 -27.24 -10.13 -10.80
C GLN A 178 -27.14 -9.28 -12.09
N SER A 179 -27.50 -7.99 -12.01
CA SER A 179 -27.37 -7.06 -13.13
C SER A 179 -25.99 -6.41 -13.25
N SER A 180 -25.11 -6.60 -12.26
CA SER A 180 -23.76 -6.04 -12.25
C SER A 180 -22.88 -6.63 -13.35
N GLU A 181 -21.80 -5.93 -13.71
CA GLU A 181 -20.86 -6.42 -14.71
C GLU A 181 -20.10 -7.66 -14.19
N ILE A 182 -19.71 -7.68 -12.91
CA ILE A 182 -19.03 -8.82 -12.29
C ILE A 182 -19.88 -10.09 -12.32
N TYR A 183 -21.17 -10.01 -11.99
CA TYR A 183 -22.05 -11.19 -11.99
C TYR A 183 -22.21 -11.74 -13.41
N LYS A 184 -22.40 -10.87 -14.40
CA LYS A 184 -22.53 -11.27 -15.80
C LYS A 184 -21.25 -11.89 -16.34
N ALA A 185 -20.10 -11.33 -16.00
CA ALA A 185 -18.79 -11.84 -16.40
C ALA A 185 -18.51 -13.23 -15.79
N MET A 186 -18.78 -13.40 -14.50
CA MET A 186 -18.71 -14.70 -13.83
C MET A 186 -19.68 -15.71 -14.43
N ASN A 187 -20.93 -15.33 -14.69
CA ASN A 187 -21.93 -16.22 -15.29
C ASN A 187 -21.51 -16.69 -16.69
N GLU A 188 -20.94 -15.80 -17.51
CA GLU A 188 -20.37 -16.18 -18.82
C GLU A 188 -19.25 -17.23 -18.67
N ALA A 189 -18.34 -17.05 -17.70
CA ALA A 189 -17.28 -18.02 -17.43
C ALA A 189 -17.83 -19.39 -17.01
N VAL A 190 -18.88 -19.40 -16.18
CA VAL A 190 -19.56 -20.65 -15.77
C VAL A 190 -20.25 -21.32 -16.96
N GLU A 191 -21.00 -20.56 -17.76
CA GLU A 191 -21.72 -21.09 -18.94
C GLU A 191 -20.76 -21.65 -19.99
N ASN A 192 -19.58 -21.07 -20.12
CA ASN A 192 -18.54 -21.53 -21.04
C ASN A 192 -17.66 -22.65 -20.47
N GLY A 193 -17.92 -23.10 -19.23
CA GLY A 193 -17.14 -24.16 -18.57
C GLY A 193 -15.72 -23.73 -18.18
N ILE A 194 -15.48 -22.42 -18.10
CA ILE A 194 -14.20 -21.85 -17.67
C ILE A 194 -14.10 -21.79 -16.16
N TYR A 195 -15.18 -21.41 -15.47
CA TYR A 195 -15.21 -21.33 -14.01
C TYR A 195 -16.09 -22.43 -13.41
N GLY A 196 -15.46 -23.37 -12.71
CA GLY A 196 -16.07 -24.54 -12.09
C GLY A 196 -16.69 -24.22 -10.74
N LEU A 197 -17.89 -24.77 -10.47
CA LEU A 197 -18.64 -24.48 -9.25
C LEU A 197 -18.63 -25.60 -8.20
N GLU A 198 -17.91 -26.71 -8.42
CA GLU A 198 -17.98 -27.87 -7.52
C GLU A 198 -17.63 -27.51 -6.06
N GLY A 199 -16.58 -26.72 -5.85
CA GLY A 199 -16.18 -26.18 -4.53
C GLY A 199 -17.22 -25.26 -3.89
N TYR A 200 -18.18 -24.75 -4.67
CA TYR A 200 -19.26 -23.83 -4.27
C TYR A 200 -20.64 -24.54 -4.24
N GLY A 201 -20.62 -25.87 -4.30
CA GLY A 201 -21.80 -26.75 -4.33
C GLY A 201 -22.48 -26.87 -5.70
N GLY A 202 -21.79 -26.49 -6.77
CA GLY A 202 -22.10 -26.87 -8.15
C GLY A 202 -23.14 -26.02 -8.89
N SER A 203 -23.58 -24.89 -8.36
CA SER A 203 -24.60 -24.05 -9.01
C SER A 203 -24.57 -22.59 -8.54
N LEU A 204 -24.96 -21.66 -9.43
CA LEU A 204 -25.23 -20.25 -9.10
C LEU A 204 -26.62 -20.03 -8.48
N ASP A 205 -27.46 -21.07 -8.39
CA ASP A 205 -28.71 -21.04 -7.60
C ASP A 205 -28.39 -21.05 -6.11
N ARG A 206 -28.00 -19.88 -5.61
CA ARG A 206 -27.53 -19.56 -4.27
C ARG A 206 -28.09 -18.23 -3.84
N ASP A 207 -28.06 -17.96 -2.54
CA ASP A 207 -28.33 -16.61 -2.06
C ASP A 207 -27.24 -15.64 -2.55
N LEU A 208 -27.66 -14.40 -2.84
CA LEU A 208 -26.77 -13.39 -3.43
C LEU A 208 -25.67 -12.95 -2.46
N GLU A 209 -25.84 -13.18 -1.16
CA GLU A 209 -24.79 -12.89 -0.19
C GLU A 209 -23.64 -13.89 -0.33
N PHE A 210 -23.94 -15.19 -0.40
CA PHE A 210 -22.94 -16.23 -0.68
C PHE A 210 -22.30 -16.04 -2.05
N THR A 211 -23.09 -15.75 -3.08
CA THR A 211 -22.53 -15.45 -4.41
C THR A 211 -21.57 -14.27 -4.36
N SER A 212 -21.94 -13.18 -3.66
CA SER A 212 -21.11 -11.99 -3.58
C SER A 212 -19.84 -12.18 -2.74
N LYS A 213 -19.92 -12.90 -1.62
CA LYS A 213 -18.81 -13.02 -0.65
C LYS A 213 -17.86 -14.17 -0.97
N VAL A 214 -18.32 -15.16 -1.72
CA VAL A 214 -17.55 -16.38 -2.03
C VAL A 214 -17.33 -16.48 -3.53
N ILE A 215 -18.39 -16.73 -4.32
CA ILE A 215 -18.23 -17.11 -5.72
C ILE A 215 -17.62 -15.99 -6.58
N THR A 216 -18.10 -14.75 -6.46
CA THR A 216 -17.54 -13.63 -7.24
C THR A 216 -16.15 -13.23 -6.77
N LYS A 217 -15.83 -13.44 -5.49
CA LYS A 217 -14.49 -13.17 -4.90
C LYS A 217 -13.46 -14.08 -5.59
N GLU A 218 -13.73 -15.39 -5.59
CA GLU A 218 -12.86 -16.41 -6.17
C GLU A 218 -12.72 -16.21 -7.69
N TYR A 219 -13.83 -15.90 -8.38
CA TYR A 219 -13.81 -15.54 -9.79
C TYR A 219 -12.86 -14.37 -10.12
N MET A 220 -12.86 -13.29 -9.33
CA MET A 220 -11.99 -12.13 -9.58
C MET A 220 -10.51 -12.47 -9.44
N TYR A 221 -10.18 -13.30 -8.45
CA TYR A 221 -8.83 -13.76 -8.20
C TYR A 221 -8.34 -14.66 -9.35
N LEU A 222 -9.11 -15.68 -9.72
CA LEU A 222 -8.77 -16.59 -10.82
C LEU A 222 -8.65 -15.86 -12.17
N LEU A 223 -9.59 -14.96 -12.46
CA LEU A 223 -9.52 -14.08 -13.63
C LEU A 223 -8.24 -13.25 -13.62
N THR A 224 -7.85 -12.70 -12.47
CA THR A 224 -6.61 -11.91 -12.34
C THR A 224 -5.38 -12.77 -12.58
N PHE A 225 -5.34 -13.99 -12.03
CA PHE A 225 -4.24 -14.93 -12.26
C PHE A 225 -4.12 -15.33 -13.73
N ALA A 226 -5.23 -15.59 -14.41
CA ALA A 226 -5.26 -15.85 -15.85
C ALA A 226 -4.79 -14.64 -16.67
N MET A 227 -5.28 -13.44 -16.36
CA MET A 227 -4.85 -12.20 -17.03
C MET A 227 -3.39 -11.85 -16.78
N TRP A 228 -2.79 -12.39 -15.71
CA TRP A 228 -1.37 -12.23 -15.40
C TRP A 228 -0.49 -13.40 -15.82
N GLU A 229 -1.08 -14.52 -16.25
CA GLU A 229 -0.39 -15.79 -16.54
C GLU A 229 0.37 -16.32 -15.31
N TYR A 230 -0.27 -16.30 -14.13
CA TYR A 230 0.33 -16.65 -12.82
C TYR A 230 0.06 -18.08 -12.37
N ASN A 231 -0.50 -18.89 -13.26
CA ASN A 231 -0.76 -20.31 -13.04
C ASN A 231 0.49 -21.09 -12.57
N GLU A 232 1.71 -20.66 -12.91
CA GLU A 232 2.95 -21.34 -12.47
C GLU A 232 3.23 -21.35 -10.96
N PHE A 233 2.47 -20.57 -10.19
CA PHE A 233 2.54 -20.54 -8.73
C PHE A 233 1.61 -21.58 -8.07
N TRP A 234 0.76 -22.24 -8.85
CA TRP A 234 -0.09 -23.35 -8.40
C TRP A 234 0.39 -24.68 -8.94
N ASP A 235 -0.06 -25.77 -8.31
CA ASP A 235 0.36 -27.14 -8.60
C ASP A 235 0.30 -27.45 -10.10
N ASP A 236 1.40 -28.01 -10.62
CA ASP A 236 1.58 -28.35 -12.04
C ASP A 236 1.33 -27.20 -13.04
N GLY A 237 1.28 -25.96 -12.58
CA GLY A 237 1.00 -24.80 -13.42
C GLY A 237 -0.46 -24.71 -13.85
N THR A 238 -1.40 -25.27 -13.08
CA THR A 238 -2.84 -25.24 -13.40
C THR A 238 -3.68 -24.61 -12.29
N LEU A 239 -4.80 -24.00 -12.69
CA LEU A 239 -5.86 -23.55 -11.79
C LEU A 239 -7.07 -24.50 -11.80
N SER A 240 -6.95 -25.63 -12.51
CA SER A 240 -7.97 -26.66 -12.65
C SER A 240 -8.16 -27.44 -11.34
N PRO A 241 -9.36 -27.95 -11.05
CA PRO A 241 -10.59 -27.91 -11.86
C PRO A 241 -11.37 -26.61 -11.76
N GLU A 242 -10.93 -25.68 -10.92
CA GLU A 242 -11.72 -24.50 -10.61
C GLU A 242 -11.72 -23.48 -11.76
N TRP A 243 -10.58 -23.30 -12.41
CA TRP A 243 -10.46 -22.51 -13.63
C TRP A 243 -9.84 -23.34 -14.75
N SER A 244 -10.49 -23.34 -15.91
CA SER A 244 -10.07 -24.15 -17.06
C SER A 244 -8.72 -23.71 -17.62
N ASP A 245 -7.90 -24.69 -18.00
CA ASP A 245 -6.63 -24.46 -18.70
C ASP A 245 -6.83 -23.82 -20.10
N ASP A 246 -8.06 -23.83 -20.62
CA ASP A 246 -8.42 -23.15 -21.88
C ASP A 246 -8.42 -21.62 -21.77
N ALA A 247 -8.26 -21.05 -20.56
CA ALA A 247 -8.36 -19.63 -20.29
C ALA A 247 -7.21 -19.09 -19.41
N LEU A 248 -5.95 -19.51 -19.65
CA LEU A 248 -4.79 -19.13 -18.83
C LEU A 248 -4.01 -17.88 -19.29
N THR A 249 -4.42 -17.21 -20.38
CA THR A 249 -3.75 -16.00 -20.91
C THR A 249 -4.77 -14.92 -21.22
N PRO A 250 -4.38 -13.63 -21.32
CA PRO A 250 -5.29 -12.56 -21.74
C PRO A 250 -6.03 -12.86 -23.04
N GLU A 251 -5.36 -13.43 -24.03
CA GLU A 251 -5.97 -13.76 -25.33
C GLU A 251 -7.00 -14.88 -25.22
N SER A 252 -6.71 -15.91 -24.42
CA SER A 252 -7.64 -17.02 -24.23
C SER A 252 -8.83 -16.64 -23.34
N VAL A 253 -8.61 -15.79 -22.34
CA VAL A 253 -9.70 -15.15 -21.56
C VAL A 253 -10.55 -14.25 -22.46
N LEU A 254 -9.96 -13.45 -23.34
CA LEU A 254 -10.74 -12.64 -24.29
C LEU A 254 -11.62 -13.49 -25.21
N ALA A 255 -11.14 -14.67 -25.61
CA ALA A 255 -11.87 -15.59 -26.47
C ALA A 255 -12.99 -16.36 -25.75
N THR A 256 -12.79 -16.71 -24.47
CA THR A 256 -13.67 -17.62 -23.72
C THR A 256 -14.50 -16.93 -22.61
N ASN A 257 -14.08 -15.77 -22.12
CA ASN A 257 -14.77 -14.94 -21.15
C ASN A 257 -14.57 -13.44 -21.46
N PRO A 258 -15.04 -12.95 -22.62
CA PRO A 258 -14.85 -11.56 -23.05
C PRO A 258 -15.41 -10.52 -22.06
N LEU A 259 -16.48 -10.83 -21.32
CA LEU A 259 -16.98 -9.95 -20.26
C LEU A 259 -16.00 -9.86 -19.09
N GLY A 260 -15.35 -10.97 -18.73
CA GLY A 260 -14.30 -11.02 -17.71
C GLY A 260 -13.07 -10.20 -18.13
N HIS A 261 -12.60 -10.39 -19.36
CA HIS A 261 -11.52 -9.58 -19.90
C HIS A 261 -11.85 -8.07 -19.83
N ALA A 262 -13.05 -7.68 -20.27
CA ALA A 262 -13.48 -6.28 -20.23
C ALA A 262 -13.58 -5.73 -18.79
N LEU A 263 -14.12 -6.52 -17.86
CA LEU A 263 -14.21 -6.18 -16.44
C LEU A 263 -12.82 -5.94 -15.84
N PHE A 264 -11.88 -6.86 -16.09
CA PHE A 264 -10.50 -6.78 -15.61
C PHE A 264 -9.80 -5.54 -16.14
N THR A 265 -9.80 -5.34 -17.46
CA THR A 265 -9.13 -4.19 -18.10
C THR A 265 -9.69 -2.86 -17.60
N LYS A 266 -11.00 -2.79 -17.33
CA LYS A 266 -11.66 -1.55 -16.93
C LYS A 266 -11.51 -1.23 -15.44
N TYR A 267 -11.64 -2.22 -14.57
CA TYR A 267 -11.81 -1.98 -13.13
C TYR A 267 -10.71 -2.58 -12.24
N ILE A 268 -9.92 -3.53 -12.72
CA ILE A 268 -8.87 -4.19 -11.93
C ILE A 268 -7.49 -3.67 -12.36
N ALA A 269 -7.15 -3.83 -13.64
CA ALA A 269 -5.84 -3.48 -14.19
C ALA A 269 -5.37 -2.03 -13.90
N PRO A 270 -6.24 -1.00 -13.91
CA PRO A 270 -5.81 0.36 -13.62
C PRO A 270 -5.52 0.63 -12.13
N ILE A 271 -5.83 -0.31 -11.23
CA ILE A 271 -5.72 -0.15 -9.78
C ILE A 271 -4.73 -1.15 -9.17
N VAL A 272 -4.81 -2.42 -9.58
CA VAL A 272 -4.00 -3.50 -9.03
C VAL A 272 -2.81 -3.74 -9.95
N SER A 273 -1.63 -3.39 -9.47
CA SER A 273 -0.37 -3.56 -10.18
C SER A 273 0.00 -5.04 -10.27
N LYS A 274 0.51 -5.46 -11.42
CA LYS A 274 1.03 -6.83 -11.65
C LYS A 274 2.45 -6.94 -11.07
N PRO A 275 2.69 -7.66 -9.95
CA PRO A 275 4.02 -7.73 -9.33
C PRO A 275 4.99 -8.54 -10.19
N GLU A 276 6.22 -8.09 -10.47
CA GLU A 276 7.14 -8.93 -11.25
C GLU A 276 7.38 -10.31 -10.59
N LYS A 277 7.22 -11.38 -11.39
CA LYS A 277 7.39 -12.76 -10.92
C LYS A 277 8.76 -13.01 -10.28
N ALA A 278 9.81 -12.38 -10.82
CA ALA A 278 11.16 -12.49 -10.30
C ALA A 278 11.29 -11.92 -8.88
N ILE A 279 10.61 -10.81 -8.58
CA ILE A 279 10.58 -10.20 -7.24
C ILE A 279 9.87 -11.14 -6.27
N LEU A 280 8.74 -11.73 -6.67
CA LEU A 280 8.02 -12.70 -5.85
C LEU A 280 8.90 -13.93 -5.55
N LEU A 281 9.54 -14.50 -6.55
CA LEU A 281 10.44 -15.65 -6.39
C LEU A 281 11.69 -15.36 -5.53
N ASP A 282 12.15 -14.10 -5.50
CA ASP A 282 13.25 -13.68 -4.62
C ASP A 282 12.81 -13.57 -3.14
N ILE A 283 11.60 -13.06 -2.91
CA ILE A 283 11.02 -12.91 -1.56
C ILE A 283 10.63 -14.27 -0.98
N PHE A 284 10.00 -15.12 -1.78
CA PHE A 284 9.47 -16.42 -1.36
C PHE A 284 10.35 -17.54 -1.91
N GLN A 285 11.51 -17.72 -1.28
CA GLN A 285 12.38 -18.87 -1.56
C GLN A 285 12.00 -20.05 -0.65
N ASP A 286 12.22 -21.27 -1.15
CA ASP A 286 11.99 -22.51 -0.40
C ASP A 286 12.61 -22.45 1.00
N ASN A 287 11.92 -23.05 1.98
CA ASN A 287 12.32 -23.03 3.38
C ASN A 287 12.39 -21.63 4.02
N ASP A 288 11.54 -20.70 3.57
CA ASP A 288 11.46 -19.34 4.09
C ASP A 288 12.79 -18.55 4.01
N GLN A 289 13.66 -18.86 3.05
CA GLN A 289 15.01 -18.27 3.00
C GLN A 289 15.07 -16.87 2.37
N GLY A 290 14.04 -16.48 1.61
CA GLY A 290 13.99 -15.19 0.93
C GLY A 290 13.71 -14.03 1.90
N ALA A 291 14.33 -12.88 1.64
CA ALA A 291 14.13 -11.68 2.44
C ALA A 291 12.76 -11.03 2.14
N HIS A 292 12.11 -10.45 3.15
CA HIS A 292 10.77 -9.89 2.98
C HIS A 292 10.67 -8.70 2.01
N GLY A 293 11.74 -7.94 1.78
CA GLY A 293 11.77 -6.79 0.86
C GLY A 293 10.89 -5.59 1.24
N TYR A 294 10.06 -5.69 2.29
CA TYR A 294 9.28 -4.57 2.83
C TYR A 294 10.16 -3.42 3.34
N VAL A 295 9.77 -2.20 2.97
CA VAL A 295 10.38 -0.96 3.45
C VAL A 295 9.28 -0.10 4.07
N ALA A 296 9.45 0.27 5.34
CA ALA A 296 8.56 1.20 6.03
C ALA A 296 8.95 2.65 5.71
N ASP A 297 8.01 3.55 5.90
CA ASP A 297 8.26 4.97 5.79
C ASP A 297 9.07 5.48 6.98
N THR A 298 10.00 6.36 6.69
CA THR A 298 10.74 7.16 7.66
C THR A 298 10.24 8.58 7.61
N LEU A 299 9.95 9.15 8.77
CA LEU A 299 9.66 10.57 8.93
C LEU A 299 10.94 11.30 9.32
N GLU A 300 11.45 12.12 8.43
CA GLU A 300 12.49 13.10 8.73
C GLU A 300 11.82 14.43 9.06
N LYS A 301 12.18 15.01 10.22
CA LYS A 301 11.80 16.37 10.57
C LYS A 301 13.05 17.20 10.76
N ASN A 302 13.10 18.36 10.11
CA ASN A 302 14.18 19.32 10.28
C ASN A 302 13.62 20.69 10.67
N THR A 303 14.42 21.44 11.42
CA THR A 303 14.22 22.89 11.53
C THR A 303 15.00 23.55 10.41
N ILE A 304 14.32 24.30 9.54
CA ILE A 304 14.95 24.99 8.41
C ILE A 304 14.83 26.50 8.53
N SER A 305 15.77 27.21 7.90
CA SER A 305 15.63 28.63 7.58
C SER A 305 15.76 28.81 6.08
N ILE A 306 14.90 29.67 5.54
CA ILE A 306 14.78 29.90 4.10
C ILE A 306 14.96 31.38 3.76
N VAL A 307 15.52 31.64 2.59
CA VAL A 307 15.35 32.91 1.89
C VAL A 307 14.06 32.79 1.08
N VAL A 308 13.21 33.81 1.14
CA VAL A 308 11.99 33.91 0.34
C VAL A 308 12.15 35.09 -0.61
N ASP A 309 11.85 34.86 -1.89
CA ASP A 309 11.95 35.87 -2.94
C ASP A 309 11.07 37.10 -2.69
N GLU A 310 11.46 38.22 -3.31
CA GLU A 310 10.66 39.43 -3.33
C GLU A 310 9.30 39.20 -4.00
N GLY A 311 8.26 39.85 -3.48
CA GLY A 311 6.89 39.76 -3.97
C GLY A 311 6.12 38.51 -3.52
N VAL A 312 6.76 37.55 -2.85
CA VAL A 312 6.08 36.35 -2.33
C VAL A 312 5.41 36.63 -0.98
N VAL A 313 6.19 37.08 0.00
CA VAL A 313 5.70 37.42 1.35
C VAL A 313 5.83 38.92 1.65
N SER A 314 6.79 39.61 1.02
CA SER A 314 7.06 41.04 1.18
C SER A 314 7.62 41.67 -0.10
N ASP A 315 7.60 43.00 -0.20
CA ASP A 315 8.12 43.75 -1.36
C ASP A 315 9.66 43.63 -1.53
N SER A 316 10.35 43.03 -0.57
CA SER A 316 11.77 42.67 -0.64
C SER A 316 11.95 41.22 -0.23
N ALA A 317 13.04 40.58 -0.67
CA ALA A 317 13.41 39.27 -0.17
C ALA A 317 13.67 39.29 1.35
N ILE A 318 13.33 38.20 2.02
CA ILE A 318 13.46 38.07 3.48
C ILE A 318 13.98 36.69 3.87
N THR A 319 14.59 36.62 5.06
CA THR A 319 14.84 35.34 5.72
C THR A 319 13.65 34.98 6.61
N VAL A 320 13.20 33.73 6.52
CA VAL A 320 12.24 33.15 7.47
C VAL A 320 12.91 31.97 8.14
N SER A 321 12.92 31.96 9.47
CA SER A 321 13.62 30.97 10.28
C SER A 321 12.66 30.12 11.12
N ASP A 322 13.20 29.05 11.70
CA ASP A 322 12.49 28.15 12.61
C ASP A 322 11.26 27.48 11.98
N LEU A 323 11.31 27.22 10.67
CA LEU A 323 10.26 26.49 9.97
C LEU A 323 10.43 24.99 10.15
N VAL A 324 9.32 24.26 10.19
CA VAL A 324 9.32 22.80 10.26
C VAL A 324 9.29 22.26 8.83
N GLU A 325 10.34 21.54 8.44
CA GLU A 325 10.38 20.73 7.23
C GLU A 325 10.06 19.28 7.61
N GLU A 326 9.09 18.67 6.93
CA GLU A 326 8.80 17.25 7.07
C GLU A 326 8.99 16.53 5.75
N ARG A 327 9.70 15.39 5.78
CA ARG A 327 9.88 14.49 4.65
C ARG A 327 9.47 13.09 5.05
N ILE A 328 8.56 12.50 4.28
CA ILE A 328 8.21 11.08 4.39
C ILE A 328 8.96 10.35 3.29
N ILE A 329 9.79 9.37 3.66
CA ILE A 329 10.70 8.67 2.76
C ILE A 329 10.46 7.16 2.85
N ASN A 330 10.32 6.49 1.71
CA ASN A 330 10.28 5.04 1.62
C ASN A 330 11.52 4.55 0.85
N GLY A 331 12.50 4.00 1.56
CA GLY A 331 13.81 3.66 0.97
C GLY A 331 14.52 4.93 0.48
N ASP A 332 14.75 5.03 -0.84
CA ASP A 332 15.35 6.21 -1.47
C ASP A 332 14.31 7.20 -2.05
N LYS A 333 13.02 6.86 -1.97
CA LYS A 333 11.94 7.66 -2.58
C LYS A 333 11.31 8.61 -1.58
N VAL A 334 11.26 9.90 -1.91
CA VAL A 334 10.49 10.90 -1.16
C VAL A 334 9.01 10.77 -1.52
N ILE A 335 8.18 10.40 -0.55
CA ILE A 335 6.73 10.23 -0.68
C ILE A 335 6.00 11.55 -0.44
N SER A 336 6.47 12.34 0.51
CA SER A 336 5.97 13.68 0.83
C SER A 336 7.11 14.57 1.28
N HIS A 337 7.05 15.85 0.92
CA HIS A 337 7.99 16.88 1.38
C HIS A 337 7.20 18.18 1.58
N THR A 338 7.08 18.61 2.83
CA THR A 338 6.30 19.77 3.22
C THR A 338 7.09 20.72 4.10
N ILE A 339 6.70 22.00 4.08
CA ILE A 339 7.18 23.05 4.97
C ILE A 339 5.96 23.64 5.68
N GLU A 340 5.98 23.66 7.01
CA GLU A 340 4.94 24.32 7.80
C GLU A 340 5.23 25.82 7.91
N TYR A 341 4.26 26.65 7.53
CA TYR A 341 4.31 28.10 7.73
C TYR A 341 2.93 28.65 8.11
N GLY A 342 2.86 29.40 9.22
CA GLY A 342 1.60 30.01 9.68
C GLY A 342 0.51 28.99 10.04
N GLY A 343 0.89 27.78 10.47
CA GLY A 343 -0.03 26.69 10.79
C GLY A 343 -0.67 26.04 9.57
N GLN A 344 -0.04 26.14 8.40
CA GLN A 344 -0.43 25.46 7.17
C GLN A 344 0.80 24.74 6.58
N ASP A 345 0.58 23.55 6.02
CA ASP A 345 1.62 22.80 5.31
C ASP A 345 1.60 23.13 3.82
N TYR A 346 2.74 23.54 3.30
CA TYR A 346 2.96 23.77 1.88
C TYR A 346 3.79 22.63 1.31
N LYS A 347 3.43 22.10 0.14
CA LYS A 347 4.29 21.14 -0.55
C LYS A 347 5.54 21.86 -1.02
N TYR A 348 6.70 21.29 -0.77
CA TYR A 348 7.96 21.89 -1.17
C TYR A 348 8.02 22.12 -2.68
N ASP A 349 7.56 21.17 -3.49
CA ASP A 349 7.54 21.30 -4.95
C ASP A 349 6.72 22.49 -5.48
N ASP A 350 5.72 22.96 -4.72
CA ASP A 350 4.89 24.10 -5.10
C ASP A 350 5.57 25.44 -4.79
N VAL A 351 6.60 25.46 -3.93
CA VAL A 351 7.28 26.67 -3.44
C VAL A 351 8.78 26.71 -3.72
N LYS A 352 9.38 25.60 -4.15
CA LYS A 352 10.85 25.45 -4.31
C LYS A 352 11.50 26.48 -5.26
N ASP A 353 10.75 27.00 -6.22
CA ASP A 353 11.25 28.00 -7.18
C ASP A 353 11.14 29.43 -6.62
N LEU A 354 10.60 29.59 -5.40
CA LEU A 354 10.36 30.88 -4.72
C LEU A 354 11.13 30.97 -3.40
N VAL A 355 11.76 29.88 -2.96
CA VAL A 355 12.46 29.80 -1.68
C VAL A 355 13.77 29.04 -1.81
N MET A 356 14.79 29.48 -1.07
CA MET A 356 16.06 28.77 -0.93
C MET A 356 16.24 28.35 0.51
N ILE A 357 16.40 27.06 0.78
CA ILE A 357 16.74 26.56 2.11
C ILE A 357 18.23 26.83 2.37
N PHE A 358 18.54 27.82 3.21
CA PHE A 358 19.93 28.15 3.53
C PHE A 358 20.43 27.46 4.80
N LEU A 359 19.54 27.11 5.73
CA LEU A 359 19.88 26.28 6.90
C LEU A 359 18.99 25.05 7.00
N ARG A 360 19.59 23.95 7.46
CA ARG A 360 18.89 22.77 7.95
C ARG A 360 19.56 22.30 9.25
N ASN A 361 18.81 22.33 10.35
CA ASN A 361 19.27 22.01 11.71
C ASN A 361 20.53 22.80 12.11
N ASP A 362 20.49 24.12 11.94
CA ASP A 362 21.58 25.07 12.24
C ASP A 362 22.85 24.96 11.37
N ASP A 363 22.90 24.02 10.42
CA ASP A 363 23.98 23.89 9.45
C ASP A 363 23.60 24.50 8.10
N PHE A 364 24.57 25.15 7.45
CA PHE A 364 24.38 25.62 6.07
C PHE A 364 24.11 24.45 5.14
N THR A 365 23.11 24.61 4.26
CA THR A 365 22.84 23.58 3.24
C THR A 365 23.95 23.57 2.19
N PRO A 366 24.18 22.44 1.49
CA PRO A 366 25.17 22.40 0.41
C PRO A 366 24.92 23.44 -0.69
N VAL A 367 23.65 23.76 -0.96
CA VAL A 367 23.27 24.81 -1.91
C VAL A 367 23.81 26.16 -1.44
N PHE A 368 23.53 26.54 -0.20
CA PHE A 368 23.99 27.82 0.32
C PHE A 368 25.51 27.87 0.56
N GLN A 369 26.13 26.74 0.90
CA GLN A 369 27.58 26.66 1.01
C GLN A 369 28.27 26.93 -0.34
N ASN A 370 27.66 26.48 -1.45
CA ASN A 370 28.14 26.82 -2.78
C ASN A 370 28.00 28.32 -3.07
N GLU A 371 26.88 28.96 -2.71
CA GLU A 371 26.71 30.42 -2.83
C GLU A 371 27.81 31.19 -2.09
N ILE A 372 28.15 30.76 -0.88
CA ILE A 372 29.26 31.32 -0.11
C ILE A 372 30.57 31.11 -0.85
N ALA A 373 30.85 29.90 -1.34
CA ALA A 373 32.12 29.58 -1.98
C ALA A 373 32.33 30.34 -3.30
N GLU A 374 31.27 30.57 -4.07
CA GLU A 374 31.33 31.32 -5.34
C GLU A 374 31.48 32.82 -5.10
N SER A 375 30.75 33.36 -4.12
CA SER A 375 30.71 34.79 -3.81
C SER A 375 31.89 35.25 -2.94
N PHE A 376 32.32 34.39 -2.01
CA PHE A 376 33.32 34.66 -0.98
C PHE A 376 34.26 33.45 -0.80
N PRO A 377 35.16 33.17 -1.77
CA PRO A 377 35.98 31.96 -1.76
C PRO A 377 36.86 31.78 -0.50
N ASP A 378 37.33 32.88 0.11
CA ASP A 378 38.13 32.84 1.34
C ASP A 378 37.33 32.36 2.56
N TYR A 379 36.01 32.28 2.45
CA TYR A 379 35.06 31.86 3.47
C TYR A 379 34.27 30.60 3.06
N SER A 380 34.72 29.84 2.07
CA SER A 380 34.00 28.69 1.51
C SER A 380 33.67 27.58 2.51
N GLU A 381 34.33 27.55 3.68
CA GLU A 381 34.12 26.57 4.75
C GLU A 381 33.55 27.21 6.02
N VAL A 382 33.10 28.46 5.97
CA VAL A 382 32.55 29.14 7.15
C VAL A 382 31.25 28.46 7.58
N THR A 383 31.11 28.23 8.87
CA THR A 383 29.89 27.68 9.48
C THR A 383 28.92 28.79 9.86
N TYR A 384 27.63 28.46 9.97
CA TYR A 384 26.62 29.41 10.43
C TYR A 384 26.93 30.01 11.80
N SER A 385 27.45 29.17 12.71
CA SER A 385 27.87 29.60 14.05
C SER A 385 29.00 30.64 14.02
N GLU A 386 29.94 30.49 13.09
CA GLU A 386 31.04 31.44 12.91
C GLU A 386 30.53 32.76 12.32
N VAL A 387 29.63 32.71 11.34
CA VAL A 387 28.97 33.92 10.81
C VAL A 387 28.27 34.68 11.94
N ILE A 388 27.47 33.99 12.77
CA ILE A 388 26.84 34.62 13.95
C ILE A 388 27.90 35.25 14.87
N SER A 389 29.02 34.57 15.11
CA SER A 389 30.08 35.10 15.98
C SER A 389 30.72 36.39 15.44
N LEU A 390 30.75 36.55 14.12
CA LEU A 390 31.36 37.68 13.42
C LEU A 390 30.42 38.88 13.30
N VAL A 391 29.17 38.65 12.88
CA VAL A 391 28.21 39.72 12.57
C VAL A 391 27.13 39.92 13.64
N GLY A 392 27.02 38.98 14.58
CA GLY A 392 25.96 38.94 15.59
C GLY A 392 24.60 38.53 15.00
N LEU A 393 23.68 38.09 15.86
CA LEU A 393 22.33 37.67 15.46
C LEU A 393 21.55 38.77 14.73
N GLY A 394 21.78 40.04 15.07
CA GLY A 394 21.10 41.17 14.42
C GLY A 394 21.59 41.49 13.00
N GLY A 395 22.78 41.02 12.63
CA GLY A 395 23.38 41.24 11.30
C GLY A 395 23.39 40.00 10.41
N VAL A 396 22.92 38.85 10.92
CA VAL A 396 23.01 37.58 10.21
C VAL A 396 22.08 37.57 8.99
N SER A 397 20.82 38.01 9.13
CA SER A 397 19.87 38.04 8.01
C SER A 397 20.37 38.89 6.84
N ASP A 398 20.92 40.06 7.11
CA ASP A 398 21.48 40.94 6.07
C ASP A 398 22.67 40.27 5.36
N THR A 399 23.53 39.59 6.13
CA THR A 399 24.66 38.82 5.58
C THR A 399 24.17 37.68 4.69
N ILE A 400 23.16 36.93 5.13
CA ILE A 400 22.59 35.82 4.35
C ILE A 400 21.97 36.31 3.05
N LEU A 401 21.18 37.38 3.10
CA LEU A 401 20.57 37.99 1.92
C LEU A 401 21.62 38.56 0.96
N GLN A 402 22.71 39.13 1.50
CA GLN A 402 23.82 39.59 0.68
C GLN A 402 24.47 38.44 -0.07
N VAL A 403 24.76 37.32 0.60
CA VAL A 403 25.34 36.13 -0.04
C VAL A 403 24.38 35.60 -1.11
N ALA A 404 23.12 35.35 -0.74
CA ALA A 404 22.11 34.81 -1.65
C ALA A 404 21.96 35.65 -2.91
N SER A 405 21.97 36.99 -2.81
CA SER A 405 21.75 37.91 -3.94
C SER A 405 22.97 38.19 -4.84
N THR A 406 24.12 37.53 -4.60
CA THR A 406 25.39 37.95 -5.24
C THR A 406 25.37 37.79 -6.76
N ASP A 407 24.67 36.78 -7.27
CA ASP A 407 24.50 36.50 -8.69
C ASP A 407 23.35 37.31 -9.35
N GLY A 408 22.61 38.08 -8.54
CA GLY A 408 21.45 38.88 -8.96
C GLY A 408 20.10 38.22 -8.72
N TYR A 409 20.04 37.01 -8.17
CA TYR A 409 18.83 36.28 -7.80
C TYR A 409 18.91 35.87 -6.32
N PHE A 410 17.78 35.73 -5.62
CA PHE A 410 17.79 35.27 -4.21
C PHE A 410 17.54 33.76 -4.08
N VAL A 411 17.02 33.14 -5.12
CA VAL A 411 16.68 31.72 -5.23
C VAL A 411 17.24 31.24 -6.58
N VAL A 412 17.91 30.07 -6.55
CA VAL A 412 18.72 29.53 -7.65
C VAL A 412 18.11 28.24 -8.21
#